data_AF-A0A357MDM9-F1
#
_entry.id   AF-A0A357MDM9-F1
#
_cell.length_a   1.000
_cell.length_b   1.000
_cell.length_c   1.000
_cell.angle_alpha   90.00
_cell.angle_beta   90.00
_cell.angle_gamma   90.00
#
_symmetry.space_group_name_H-M   'P 1'
#
loop_
_entity.id
_entity.type
_entity.pdbx_description
1 polymer ?
#
loop_
_entity_poly.entity_id
_entity_poly.type
_entity_poly.pdbx_seq_one_letter_code
_entity_poly.pdbx_strand_id
1 'polypeptide(L)'
;MRLFLSFTPMIENSLVELWEKLLAEFSQCETVAIELLRSDDPANAGNGYCYWKMMETATEDERKQLQDLNLDQKEWKMLKMKYKCDSQLTDKLHQSLQSIQGLLQSVKDESLLRELEIALDRFLLQMKVTGQAAVEG
;
A
#
# COMPACT_ATOMS: atom_id res chain seq x y z
N MET A 1 1.39 6.46 8.32
CA MET A 1 2.02 7.72 8.80
C MET A 1 1.11 8.62 9.67
N ARG A 2 0.18 8.07 10.48
CA ARG A 2 -0.81 8.90 11.23
C ARG A 2 -0.21 9.82 12.29
N LEU A 3 0.98 9.51 12.80
CA LEU A 3 1.69 10.35 13.77
C LEU A 3 1.91 11.77 13.23
N PHE A 4 2.12 11.95 11.93
CA PHE A 4 2.39 13.26 11.36
C PHE A 4 1.20 14.21 11.40
N LEU A 5 -0.04 13.72 11.61
CA LEU A 5 -1.19 14.59 11.87
C LEU A 5 -0.99 15.48 13.12
N SER A 6 -0.09 15.14 14.03
CA SER A 6 0.26 16.01 15.15
C SER A 6 0.91 17.33 14.73
N PHE A 7 1.47 17.40 13.52
CA PHE A 7 2.07 18.61 12.95
C PHE A 7 1.07 19.50 12.22
N THR A 8 -0.19 19.07 12.04
CA THR A 8 -1.23 19.89 11.39
C THR A 8 -1.35 21.32 11.96
N PRO A 9 -1.23 21.57 13.28
CA PRO A 9 -1.25 22.94 13.82
C PRO A 9 -0.11 23.85 13.35
N MET A 10 0.95 23.29 12.76
CA MET A 10 2.10 24.02 12.22
C MET A 10 1.98 24.27 10.70
N ILE A 11 0.95 23.72 10.07
CA ILE A 11 0.67 23.89 8.64
C ILE A 11 -0.16 25.15 8.43
N GLU A 12 0.12 25.91 7.37
CA GLU A 12 -0.72 27.04 7.00
C GLU A 12 -2.16 26.58 6.78
N ASN A 13 -3.15 27.30 7.32
CA ASN A 13 -4.56 26.90 7.27
C ASN A 13 -5.06 26.60 5.84
N SER A 14 -4.54 27.30 4.83
CA SER A 14 -4.88 27.08 3.41
C SER A 14 -4.41 25.72 2.86
N LEU A 15 -3.40 25.11 3.50
CA LEU A 15 -2.76 23.86 3.10
C LEU A 15 -3.16 22.66 3.97
N VAL A 16 -3.87 22.86 5.09
CA VAL A 16 -4.23 21.79 6.02
C VAL A 16 -4.98 20.64 5.33
N GLU A 17 -5.99 20.95 4.51
CA GLU A 17 -6.76 19.92 3.81
C GLU A 17 -5.89 19.12 2.82
N LEU A 18 -5.00 19.81 2.10
CA LEU A 18 -4.05 19.18 1.18
C LEU A 18 -3.09 18.26 1.96
N TRP A 19 -2.54 18.76 3.07
CA TRP A 19 -1.64 18.02 3.95
C TRP A 19 -2.27 16.72 4.46
N GLU A 20 -3.49 16.79 4.99
CA GLU A 20 -4.18 15.62 5.53
C GLU A 20 -4.48 14.58 4.45
N LYS A 21 -4.92 15.03 3.27
CA LYS A 21 -5.17 14.15 2.12
C LYS A 21 -3.90 13.50 1.59
N LEU A 22 -2.83 14.28 1.40
CA LEU A 22 -1.53 13.74 0.99
C LEU A 22 -1.05 12.70 2.00
N LEU A 23 -1.08 13.00 3.30
CA LEU A 23 -0.62 12.08 4.33
C LEU A 23 -1.43 10.78 4.36
N ALA A 24 -2.75 10.86 4.12
CA ALA A 24 -3.60 9.68 3.99
C ALA A 24 -3.20 8.83 2.78
N GLU A 25 -3.02 9.45 1.61
CA GLU A 25 -2.66 8.72 0.38
C GLU A 25 -1.25 8.15 0.42
N PHE A 26 -0.26 8.87 0.96
CA PHE A 26 1.08 8.33 1.20
C PHE A 26 1.06 7.15 2.17
N SER A 27 0.28 7.23 3.25
CA SER A 27 0.10 6.12 4.19
C SER A 27 -0.55 4.90 3.53
N GLN A 28 -1.55 5.13 2.67
CA GLN A 28 -2.22 4.07 1.93
C GLN A 28 -1.26 3.40 0.95
N CYS A 29 -0.51 4.20 0.19
CA CYS A 29 0.49 3.74 -0.77
C CYS A 29 1.57 2.86 -0.10
N GLU A 30 2.15 3.34 1.00
CA GLU A 30 3.13 2.61 1.81
C GLU A 30 2.54 1.29 2.35
N THR A 31 1.33 1.33 2.91
CA THR A 31 0.67 0.15 3.48
C THR A 31 0.40 -0.91 2.41
N VAL A 32 -0.09 -0.50 1.24
CA VAL A 32 -0.38 -1.41 0.13
C VAL A 32 0.90 -2.06 -0.39
N ALA A 33 2.00 -1.30 -0.50
CA ALA A 33 3.29 -1.83 -0.91
C ALA A 33 3.84 -2.86 0.10
N ILE A 34 3.70 -2.60 1.40
CA ILE A 34 4.08 -3.54 2.46
C ILE A 34 3.23 -4.82 2.38
N GLU A 35 1.93 -4.70 2.14
CA GLU A 35 1.03 -5.85 2.06
C GLU A 35 1.27 -6.69 0.79
N LEU A 36 1.63 -6.07 -0.34
CA LEU A 36 2.10 -6.79 -1.54
C LEU A 36 3.29 -7.68 -1.18
N LEU A 37 4.32 -7.08 -0.58
CA LEU A 37 5.53 -7.79 -0.16
C LEU A 37 5.22 -8.91 0.85
N ARG A 38 4.47 -8.58 1.90
CA ARG A 38 4.09 -9.55 2.94
C ARG A 38 3.35 -10.75 2.35
N SER A 39 2.56 -10.54 1.31
CA SER A 39 1.78 -11.58 0.68
C SER A 39 2.57 -12.52 -0.23
N ASP A 40 3.86 -12.28 -0.47
CA ASP A 40 4.68 -13.15 -1.32
C ASP A 40 5.12 -14.43 -0.62
N ASP A 41 5.10 -14.46 0.71
CA ASP A 41 5.43 -15.61 1.54
C ASP A 41 4.23 -16.00 2.44
N PRO A 42 3.67 -17.22 2.31
CA PRO A 42 2.55 -17.69 3.12
C PRO A 42 2.86 -17.66 4.62
N ALA A 43 4.12 -17.85 5.02
CA ALA A 43 4.52 -17.79 6.44
C ALA A 43 4.34 -16.38 7.03
N ASN A 44 4.49 -15.35 6.19
CA ASN A 44 4.36 -13.94 6.58
C ASN A 44 2.98 -13.35 6.23
N ALA A 45 2.24 -13.98 5.33
CA ALA A 45 0.95 -13.51 4.84
C ALA A 45 -0.19 -13.58 5.86
N GLY A 46 -0.05 -14.38 6.92
CA GLY A 46 -1.06 -14.53 7.97
C GLY A 46 -1.45 -13.19 8.58
N ASN A 47 -2.75 -12.94 8.76
CA ASN A 47 -3.32 -11.64 9.21
C ASN A 47 -3.06 -10.43 8.28
N GLY A 48 -2.49 -10.64 7.09
CA GLY A 48 -2.35 -9.61 6.06
C GLY A 48 -3.61 -9.43 5.21
N TYR A 49 -3.58 -8.47 4.30
CA TYR A 49 -4.70 -8.15 3.40
C TYR A 49 -5.16 -9.38 2.60
N CYS A 50 -4.22 -10.08 1.96
CA CYS A 50 -4.53 -11.24 1.13
C CYS A 50 -5.19 -12.37 1.93
N TYR A 51 -4.69 -12.62 3.15
CA TYR A 51 -5.27 -13.59 4.07
C TYR A 51 -6.73 -13.24 4.40
N TRP A 52 -6.99 -12.02 4.88
CA TRP A 52 -8.36 -11.61 5.23
C TRP A 52 -9.29 -11.60 4.02
N LYS A 53 -8.78 -11.19 2.85
CA LYS A 53 -9.57 -11.16 1.63
C LYS A 53 -10.00 -12.56 1.18
N MET A 54 -9.09 -13.53 1.27
CA MET A 54 -9.43 -14.93 1.01
C MET A 54 -10.38 -15.44 2.08
N MET A 55 -10.12 -15.22 3.37
CA MET A 55 -10.99 -15.66 4.45
C MET A 55 -12.44 -15.17 4.31
N GLU A 56 -12.66 -13.98 3.76
CA GLU A 56 -14.00 -13.44 3.46
C GLU A 56 -14.75 -14.27 2.40
N THR A 57 -14.06 -14.70 1.34
CA THR A 57 -14.67 -15.21 0.10
C THR A 57 -14.35 -16.67 -0.23
N ALA A 58 -13.47 -17.31 0.56
CA ALA A 58 -13.02 -18.68 0.37
C ALA A 58 -14.12 -19.70 0.68
N THR A 59 -13.99 -20.87 0.08
CA THR A 59 -14.80 -22.03 0.47
C THR A 59 -14.43 -22.49 1.89
N GLU A 60 -15.28 -23.31 2.50
CA GLU A 60 -15.02 -23.79 3.86
C GLU A 60 -13.74 -24.63 3.97
N ASP A 61 -13.44 -25.46 2.97
CA ASP A 61 -12.21 -26.26 2.93
C ASP A 61 -10.97 -25.39 2.76
N GLU A 62 -11.03 -24.39 1.87
CA GLU A 62 -9.94 -23.42 1.70
C GLU A 62 -9.73 -22.55 2.94
N ARG A 63 -10.81 -22.17 3.65
CA ARG A 63 -10.71 -21.46 4.94
C ARG A 63 -9.98 -22.29 5.98
N LYS A 64 -10.27 -23.59 6.08
CA LYS A 64 -9.54 -24.49 6.99
C LYS A 64 -8.06 -24.56 6.64
N GLN A 65 -7.73 -24.72 5.35
CA GLN A 65 -6.34 -24.71 4.88
C GLN A 65 -5.60 -23.40 5.24
N LEU A 66 -6.28 -22.25 5.07
CA LEU A 66 -5.75 -20.93 5.43
C LEU A 66 -5.56 -20.77 6.95
N GLN A 67 -6.48 -21.28 7.77
CA GLN A 67 -6.42 -21.22 9.23
C GLN A 67 -5.31 -22.10 9.79
N ASP A 68 -5.15 -23.30 9.23
CA ASP A 68 -4.12 -24.25 9.64
C ASP A 68 -2.72 -23.86 9.12
N LEU A 69 -2.62 -22.78 8.32
CA LEU A 69 -1.41 -22.34 7.61
C LEU A 69 -0.73 -23.49 6.84
N ASN A 70 -1.53 -24.46 6.41
CA ASN A 70 -1.08 -25.68 5.75
C ASN A 70 -1.15 -25.51 4.24
N LEU A 71 -0.44 -24.49 3.74
CA LEU A 71 -0.35 -24.18 2.32
C LEU A 71 1.12 -24.07 1.94
N ASP A 72 1.53 -24.81 0.92
CA ASP A 72 2.84 -24.59 0.32
C ASP A 72 2.85 -23.32 -0.56
N GLN A 73 4.04 -22.92 -1.01
CA GLN A 73 4.21 -21.71 -1.83
C GLN A 73 3.40 -21.76 -3.14
N LYS A 74 3.19 -22.94 -3.71
CA LYS A 74 2.45 -23.12 -4.97
C LYS A 74 0.95 -22.99 -4.73
N GLU A 75 0.43 -23.64 -3.68
CA GLU A 75 -0.97 -23.56 -3.27
C GLU A 75 -1.36 -22.14 -2.90
N TRP A 76 -0.51 -21.45 -2.14
CA TRP A 76 -0.68 -20.05 -1.79
C TRP A 76 -0.77 -19.15 -3.04
N LYS A 77 0.15 -19.31 -4.01
CA LYS A 77 0.11 -18.56 -5.27
C LYS A 77 -1.16 -18.84 -6.08
N MET A 78 -1.63 -20.09 -6.12
CA MET A 78 -2.88 -20.45 -6.78
C MET A 78 -4.08 -19.77 -6.13
N LEU A 79 -4.14 -19.73 -4.79
CA LEU A 79 -5.20 -19.02 -4.07
C LEU A 79 -5.12 -17.51 -4.29
N LYS A 80 -3.93 -16.88 -4.21
CA LYS A 80 -3.74 -15.46 -4.54
C LYS A 80 -4.25 -15.11 -5.93
N MET A 81 -3.97 -15.96 -6.91
CA MET A 81 -4.44 -15.78 -8.28
C MET A 81 -5.97 -15.97 -8.38
N LYS A 82 -6.52 -17.03 -7.77
CA LYS A 82 -7.97 -17.30 -7.73
C LYS A 82 -8.76 -16.12 -7.15
N TYR A 83 -8.27 -15.54 -6.05
CA TYR A 83 -8.90 -14.44 -5.33
C TYR A 83 -8.42 -13.05 -5.75
N LYS A 84 -7.55 -12.97 -6.78
CA LYS A 84 -7.10 -11.73 -7.41
C LYS A 84 -6.46 -10.75 -6.42
N CYS A 85 -5.72 -11.26 -5.45
CA CYS A 85 -5.18 -10.45 -4.36
C CYS A 85 -4.15 -9.42 -4.87
N ASP A 86 -3.17 -9.87 -5.65
CA ASP A 86 -2.10 -9.00 -6.17
C ASP A 86 -2.65 -7.92 -7.10
N SER A 87 -3.61 -8.27 -7.96
CA SER A 87 -4.25 -7.27 -8.82
C SER A 87 -5.02 -6.23 -8.01
N GLN A 88 -5.75 -6.63 -6.96
CA GLN A 88 -6.48 -5.66 -6.13
C GLN A 88 -5.54 -4.72 -5.37
N LEU A 89 -4.44 -5.25 -4.83
CA LEU A 89 -3.43 -4.43 -4.17
C LEU A 89 -2.73 -3.51 -5.17
N THR A 90 -2.36 -4.01 -6.35
CA THR A 90 -1.76 -3.21 -7.42
C THR A 90 -2.69 -2.09 -7.88
N ASP A 91 -3.99 -2.37 -8.04
CA ASP A 91 -4.99 -1.36 -8.39
C ASP A 91 -5.11 -0.28 -7.31
N LYS A 92 -5.10 -0.67 -6.02
CA LYS A 92 -5.09 0.28 -4.90
C LYS A 92 -3.83 1.14 -4.88
N LEU A 93 -2.68 0.55 -5.19
CA LEU A 93 -1.40 1.28 -5.27
C LEU A 93 -1.45 2.34 -6.39
N HIS A 94 -1.93 1.96 -7.57
CA HIS A 94 -2.11 2.89 -8.69
C HIS A 94 -3.11 4.00 -8.35
N GLN A 95 -4.23 3.67 -7.71
CA GLN A 95 -5.24 4.65 -7.29
C GLN A 95 -4.66 5.67 -6.32
N SER A 96 -3.93 5.25 -5.28
CA SER A 96 -3.30 6.19 -4.35
C SER A 96 -2.23 7.05 -5.01
N LEU A 97 -1.45 6.50 -5.94
CA LEU A 97 -0.48 7.30 -6.69
C LEU A 97 -1.17 8.36 -7.57
N GLN A 98 -2.25 7.99 -8.25
CA GLN A 98 -3.07 8.92 -9.02
C GLN A 98 -3.71 9.99 -8.14
N SER A 99 -4.21 9.64 -6.96
CA SER A 99 -4.73 10.60 -5.98
C SER A 99 -3.67 11.60 -5.56
N ILE A 100 -2.44 11.15 -5.24
CA ILE A 100 -1.33 12.03 -4.89
C ILE A 100 -1.04 13.00 -6.06
N GLN A 101 -0.88 12.48 -7.27
CA GLN A 101 -0.61 13.31 -8.45
C GLN A 101 -1.73 14.33 -8.70
N GLY A 102 -2.99 13.94 -8.55
CA GLY A 102 -4.14 14.85 -8.66
C GLY A 102 -4.17 15.93 -7.57
N LEU A 103 -3.79 15.59 -6.34
CA LEU A 103 -3.65 16.56 -5.25
C LEU A 103 -2.54 17.57 -5.54
N LEU A 104 -1.39 17.12 -6.08
CA LEU A 104 -0.29 18.01 -6.46
C LEU A 104 -0.69 19.00 -7.56
N GLN A 105 -1.50 18.58 -8.54
CA GLN A 105 -2.01 19.48 -9.59
C GLN A 105 -2.86 20.65 -9.05
N SER A 106 -3.40 20.53 -7.83
CA SER A 106 -4.17 21.61 -7.19
C SER A 106 -3.31 22.67 -6.50
N VAL A 107 -2.00 22.43 -6.36
CA VAL A 107 -1.05 23.33 -5.71
C VAL A 107 -0.73 24.50 -6.65
N LYS A 108 -1.01 25.73 -6.20
CA LYS A 108 -0.77 26.96 -6.98
C LYS A 108 0.64 27.52 -6.82
N ASP A 109 1.27 27.25 -5.69
CA ASP A 109 2.64 27.68 -5.42
C ASP A 109 3.61 26.74 -6.14
N GLU A 110 4.27 27.26 -7.18
CA GLU A 110 5.20 26.47 -8.01
C GLU A 110 6.44 25.98 -7.25
N SER A 111 6.89 26.72 -6.23
CA SER A 111 8.02 26.32 -5.40
C SER A 111 7.63 25.14 -4.52
N LEU A 112 6.49 25.25 -3.84
CA LEU A 112 5.95 24.17 -3.01
C LEU A 112 5.65 22.92 -3.84
N LEU A 113 5.02 23.09 -5.02
CA LEU A 113 4.75 21.98 -5.94
C LEU A 113 6.03 21.22 -6.29
N ARG A 114 7.09 21.94 -6.67
CA ARG A 114 8.38 21.33 -7.01
C ARG A 114 8.99 20.57 -5.83
N GLU A 115 8.92 21.11 -4.62
CA GLU A 115 9.43 20.42 -3.43
C GLU A 115 8.64 19.13 -3.14
N LEU A 116 7.32 19.17 -3.29
CA LEU A 116 6.45 18.00 -3.12
C LEU A 116 6.68 16.94 -4.21
N GLU A 117 6.91 17.33 -5.45
CA GLU A 117 7.27 16.41 -6.55
C GLU A 117 8.59 15.71 -6.27
N ILE A 118 9.61 16.44 -5.81
CA ILE A 118 10.90 15.85 -5.41
C ILE A 118 10.73 14.86 -4.25
N ALA A 119 9.88 15.19 -3.28
CA ALA A 119 9.57 14.29 -2.17
C ALA A 119 8.86 13.02 -2.64
N LEU A 120 7.89 13.14 -3.56
CA LEU A 120 7.20 12.01 -4.18
C LEU A 120 8.17 11.11 -4.95
N ASP A 121 9.07 11.68 -5.75
CA ASP A 121 10.08 10.90 -6.49
C ASP A 121 10.97 10.09 -5.55
N ARG A 122 11.44 10.71 -4.45
CA ARG A 122 12.24 10.00 -3.43
C ARG A 122 11.45 8.88 -2.76
N PHE A 123 10.18 9.14 -2.43
CA PHE A 123 9.29 8.12 -1.86
C PHE A 123 9.11 6.94 -2.81
N LEU A 124 8.85 7.19 -4.09
CA LEU A 124 8.69 6.15 -5.12
C LEU A 124 9.98 5.34 -5.31
N LEU A 125 11.14 5.99 -5.29
CA LEU A 125 12.44 5.31 -5.36
C LEU A 125 12.62 4.38 -4.16
N GLN A 126 12.33 4.85 -2.95
CA GLN A 126 12.44 4.05 -1.74
C GLN A 126 11.51 2.83 -1.81
N MET A 127 10.25 3.00 -2.22
CA MET A 127 9.31 1.88 -2.36
C MET A 127 9.78 0.84 -3.38
N LYS A 128 10.37 1.25 -4.51
CA LYS A 128 10.95 0.32 -5.50
C LYS A 128 12.12 -0.47 -4.92
N VAL A 129 12.97 0.18 -4.13
CA VAL A 129 14.08 -0.48 -3.43
C VAL A 129 13.56 -1.50 -2.42
N THR A 130 12.52 -1.17 -1.66
CA THR A 130 11.87 -2.13 -0.74
C THR A 130 11.24 -3.31 -1.48
N GLY A 131 10.72 -3.08 -2.69
CA GLY A 131 10.19 -4.14 -3.56
C GLY A 131 11.25 -5.01 -4.24
N GLN A 132 12.46 -4.49 -4.49
CA GLN A 132 13.57 -5.24 -5.09
C GLN A 132 14.43 -5.98 -4.05
N ALA A 133 14.67 -5.37 -2.88
CA ALA A 133 15.49 -5.97 -1.81
C ALA A 133 14.88 -7.25 -1.21
N ALA A 134 13.59 -7.49 -1.43
CA ALA A 134 12.90 -8.71 -1.01
C ALA A 134 12.87 -9.83 -2.06
N VAL A 135 13.30 -9.57 -3.30
CA VAL A 135 13.37 -10.59 -4.37
C VAL A 135 14.72 -11.33 -4.34
N GLU A 136 15.71 -10.82 -3.61
CA GLU A 136 17.07 -11.37 -3.52
C GLU A 136 17.39 -12.02 -2.15
N GLY A 137 16.39 -12.23 -1.29
CA GLY A 137 16.52 -12.84 0.04
C GLY A 137 16.05 -14.29 0.11
#